data_AF-A0A7W1JH19-F1
#
_entry.id   AF-A0A7W1JH19-F1
#
_cell.length_a   1.000
_cell.length_b   1.000
_cell.length_c   1.000
_cell.angle_alpha   90.00
_cell.angle_beta   90.00
_cell.angle_gamma   90.00
#
_symmetry.space_group_name_H-M   'P 1'
#
loop_
_entity.id
_entity.type
_entity.pdbx_description
1 polymer ?
#
loop_
_entity_poly.entity_id
_entity_poly.type
_entity_poly.pdbx_seq_one_letter_code
_entity_poly.pdbx_strand_id
1 'polypeptide(L)'
;MPFKNGYAYISLPLNDCQLDMPTQNQIVLDAILASLQAAGVYNRNDQVAPAAILWTDKERQWETLLPLLREHLPQLLTLGDYEPATRTGPAIWLKCMIARTLPEADWAEDTTPILYLPGTSRADLRAVEECPRSLQPLAELQYRGTYWTQVNGKDWTLLAFLGSNDGGLALDVARDAATSEAMRRALTRFAETPITSLSGKRLELDFIHFEF
;
A
#
# COMPACT_ATOMS: atom_id res chain seq x y z
N MET A 1 -27.02 -8.73 -52.95
CA MET A 1 -27.44 -8.85 -51.53
C MET A 1 -26.26 -9.41 -50.76
N PRO A 2 -25.48 -8.58 -50.04
CA PRO A 2 -24.26 -9.03 -49.39
C PRO A 2 -24.45 -9.30 -47.89
N PHE A 3 -23.74 -10.32 -47.42
CA PHE A 3 -23.53 -10.70 -46.02
C PHE A 3 -22.89 -9.54 -45.23
N LYS A 4 -23.37 -9.30 -44.00
CA LYS A 4 -22.69 -8.46 -43.01
C LYS A 4 -22.41 -9.26 -41.75
N ASN A 5 -21.13 -9.24 -41.38
CA ASN A 5 -20.48 -9.91 -40.27
C ASN A 5 -21.27 -9.86 -38.96
N GLY A 6 -21.52 -11.04 -38.40
CA GLY A 6 -21.88 -11.22 -37.01
C GLY A 6 -20.66 -11.01 -36.11
N TYR A 7 -20.66 -9.91 -35.37
CA TYR A 7 -19.93 -9.78 -34.12
C TYR A 7 -20.90 -9.15 -33.11
N ALA A 8 -21.22 -9.92 -32.08
CA ALA A 8 -21.94 -9.41 -30.92
C ALA A 8 -20.99 -8.50 -30.14
N TYR A 9 -21.34 -7.21 -30.04
CA TYR A 9 -20.68 -6.31 -29.10
C TYR A 9 -21.14 -6.68 -27.70
N ILE A 10 -20.29 -7.40 -26.96
CA ILE A 10 -20.45 -7.53 -25.51
C ILE A 10 -19.86 -6.24 -24.93
N SER A 11 -20.74 -5.31 -24.56
CA SER A 11 -20.40 -4.16 -23.74
C SER A 11 -19.95 -4.66 -22.36
N LEU A 12 -18.65 -4.85 -22.17
CA LEU A 12 -18.09 -5.03 -20.84
C LEU A 12 -18.11 -3.66 -20.15
N PRO A 13 -18.66 -3.54 -18.93
CA PRO A 13 -18.49 -2.32 -18.16
C PRO A 13 -17.00 -2.17 -17.86
N LEU A 14 -16.44 -1.00 -18.21
CA LEU A 14 -15.22 -0.50 -17.61
C LEU A 14 -15.45 -0.54 -16.09
N ASN A 15 -14.85 -1.52 -15.43
CA ASN A 15 -14.85 -1.57 -13.98
C ASN A 15 -13.93 -0.43 -13.54
N ASP A 16 -14.54 0.70 -13.28
CA ASP A 16 -13.91 1.85 -12.67
C ASP A 16 -13.18 1.36 -11.42
N CYS A 17 -11.86 1.57 -11.37
CA CYS A 17 -11.12 1.63 -10.11
C CYS A 17 -11.53 2.91 -9.39
N GLN A 18 -12.82 3.03 -9.07
CA GLN A 18 -13.36 4.06 -8.22
C GLN A 18 -13.44 3.41 -6.85
N LEU A 19 -12.61 3.88 -5.93
CA LEU A 19 -12.84 3.62 -4.52
C LEU A 19 -14.29 4.03 -4.25
N ASP A 20 -15.14 3.05 -3.94
CA ASP A 20 -16.55 3.29 -3.60
C ASP A 20 -16.61 4.40 -2.55
N MET A 21 -17.58 5.31 -2.69
CA MET A 21 -17.84 6.37 -1.71
C MET A 21 -17.87 5.75 -0.30
N PRO A 22 -17.15 6.31 0.68
CA PRO A 22 -16.99 5.67 1.98
C PRO A 22 -18.37 5.39 2.58
N THR A 23 -18.67 4.12 2.83
CA THR A 23 -19.87 3.72 3.59
C THR A 23 -19.85 4.44 4.93
N GLN A 24 -21.04 4.74 5.47
CA GLN A 24 -21.26 5.68 6.58
C GLN A 24 -20.46 5.39 7.88
N ASN A 25 -19.76 4.26 7.97
CA ASN A 25 -18.96 3.82 9.10
C ASN A 25 -17.52 3.35 8.74
N GLN A 26 -17.02 3.63 7.53
CA GLN A 26 -15.66 3.25 7.14
C GLN A 26 -14.62 4.12 7.86
N ILE A 27 -13.66 3.50 8.53
CA ILE A 27 -12.52 4.21 9.14
C ILE A 27 -11.35 4.31 8.17
N VAL A 28 -10.41 5.21 8.44
CA VAL A 28 -9.22 5.42 7.60
C VAL A 28 -8.41 4.12 7.43
N LEU A 29 -8.30 3.30 8.47
CA LEU A 29 -7.63 2.01 8.44
C LEU A 29 -8.23 1.09 7.38
N ASP A 30 -9.56 0.98 7.30
CA ASP A 30 -10.24 0.14 6.32
C ASP A 30 -9.87 0.55 4.89
N ALA A 31 -9.78 1.85 4.63
CA ALA A 31 -9.42 2.36 3.32
C ALA A 31 -7.93 2.12 2.98
N ILE A 32 -7.04 2.17 3.97
CA ILE A 32 -5.63 1.78 3.79
C ILE A 32 -5.54 0.29 3.46
N LEU A 33 -6.23 -0.56 4.22
CA LEU A 33 -6.28 -2.01 4.00
C LEU A 33 -6.81 -2.33 2.60
N ALA A 34 -7.92 -1.71 2.20
CA ALA A 34 -8.52 -1.88 0.88
C ALA A 34 -7.56 -1.43 -0.23
N SER A 35 -6.87 -0.30 -0.06
CA SER A 35 -5.91 0.20 -1.06
C SER A 35 -4.69 -0.72 -1.21
N LEU A 36 -4.15 -1.24 -0.11
CA LEU A 36 -3.05 -2.22 -0.15
C LEU A 36 -3.48 -3.51 -0.85
N GLN A 37 -4.68 -4.02 -0.55
CA GLN A 37 -5.21 -5.21 -1.20
C GLN A 37 -5.47 -4.99 -2.69
N ALA A 38 -6.01 -3.83 -3.06
CA ALA A 38 -6.26 -3.47 -4.45
C ALA A 38 -4.97 -3.44 -5.29
N ALA A 39 -3.84 -3.07 -4.69
CA ALA A 39 -2.54 -3.08 -5.37
C ALA A 39 -2.10 -4.49 -5.82
N GLY A 40 -2.59 -5.53 -5.14
CA GLY A 40 -2.34 -6.94 -5.47
C GLY A 40 -3.32 -7.53 -6.47
N VAL A 41 -4.34 -6.80 -6.90
CA VAL A 41 -5.33 -7.28 -7.88
C VAL A 41 -4.67 -7.37 -9.25
N TYR A 42 -4.83 -8.53 -9.90
CA TYR A 42 -4.29 -8.79 -11.24
C TYR A 42 -5.32 -9.55 -12.07
N ASN A 43 -5.24 -9.41 -13.39
CA ASN A 43 -6.10 -10.15 -14.30
C ASN A 43 -5.55 -11.57 -14.50
N ARG A 44 -6.15 -12.56 -13.82
CA ARG A 44 -5.75 -13.98 -13.88
C ARG A 44 -5.76 -14.59 -15.29
N ASN A 45 -6.50 -14.02 -16.24
CA ASN A 45 -6.58 -14.52 -17.61
C ASN A 45 -5.42 -14.05 -18.51
N ASP A 46 -4.67 -13.03 -18.08
CA ASP A 46 -3.64 -12.37 -18.89
C ASP A 46 -2.30 -12.21 -18.15
N GLN A 47 -2.31 -12.28 -16.82
CA GLN A 47 -1.16 -12.01 -15.96
C GLN A 47 -0.94 -13.11 -14.93
N VAL A 48 0.33 -13.35 -14.63
CA VAL A 48 0.75 -14.16 -13.47
C VAL A 48 0.55 -13.33 -12.20
N ALA A 49 0.17 -13.99 -11.10
CA ALA A 49 0.03 -13.36 -9.80
C ALA A 49 1.33 -12.63 -9.40
N PRO A 50 1.24 -11.40 -8.85
CA PRO A 50 2.42 -10.72 -8.34
C PRO A 50 3.03 -11.52 -7.20
N ALA A 51 4.36 -11.63 -7.18
CA ALA A 51 5.08 -12.33 -6.12
C ALA A 51 4.93 -11.63 -4.75
N ALA A 52 4.83 -10.30 -4.76
CA ALA A 52 4.62 -9.46 -3.58
C ALA A 52 4.09 -8.08 -3.98
N ILE A 53 3.41 -7.41 -3.05
CA ILE A 53 3.13 -5.97 -3.12
C ILE A 53 4.28 -5.23 -2.46
N LEU A 54 4.99 -4.40 -3.21
CA LEU A 54 6.11 -3.59 -2.75
C LEU A 54 5.61 -2.24 -2.25
N TRP A 55 5.83 -2.00 -0.97
CA TRP A 55 5.51 -0.75 -0.30
C TRP A 55 6.79 -0.04 0.12
N THR A 56 7.26 0.86 -0.75
CA THR A 56 8.42 1.73 -0.51
C THR A 56 8.03 2.93 0.33
N ASP A 57 8.81 3.23 1.35
CA ASP A 57 8.61 4.38 2.24
C ASP A 57 9.95 4.98 2.65
N LYS A 58 10.50 5.86 1.81
CA LYS A 58 11.81 6.48 2.04
C LYS A 58 11.87 7.28 3.34
N GLU A 59 10.76 7.88 3.74
CA GLU A 59 10.66 8.76 4.91
C GLU A 59 10.15 8.05 6.17
N ARG A 60 9.83 6.75 6.09
CA ARG A 60 9.38 5.94 7.23
C ARG A 60 8.09 6.48 7.89
N GLN A 61 7.22 7.10 7.10
CA GLN A 61 6.01 7.75 7.59
C GLN A 61 4.99 6.77 8.18
N TRP A 62 5.02 5.50 7.78
CA TRP A 62 3.99 4.52 8.11
C TRP A 62 4.38 3.56 9.25
N GLU A 63 5.61 3.65 9.78
CA GLU A 63 6.14 2.68 10.76
C GLU A 63 5.26 2.54 12.02
N THR A 64 4.68 3.64 12.49
CA THR A 64 3.81 3.64 13.70
C THR A 64 2.50 2.91 13.50
N LEU A 65 2.07 2.71 12.24
CA LEU A 65 0.83 2.02 11.90
C LEU A 65 1.02 0.50 11.72
N LEU A 66 2.27 0.02 11.58
CA LEU A 66 2.55 -1.40 11.35
C LEU A 66 1.98 -2.35 12.41
N PRO A 67 2.03 -2.05 13.73
CA PRO A 67 1.44 -2.95 14.73
C PRO A 67 -0.05 -3.20 14.46
N LEU A 68 -0.80 -2.13 14.20
CA LEU A 68 -2.24 -2.20 13.90
C LEU A 68 -2.50 -2.93 12.58
N LEU A 69 -1.72 -2.65 11.53
CA LEU A 69 -1.88 -3.33 10.24
C LEU A 69 -1.64 -4.83 10.32
N ARG A 70 -0.70 -5.29 11.16
CA ARG A 70 -0.39 -6.72 11.32
C ARG A 70 -1.53 -7.52 11.94
N GLU A 71 -2.42 -6.88 12.69
CA GLU A 71 -3.63 -7.53 13.21
C GLU A 71 -4.60 -7.93 12.09
N HIS A 72 -4.56 -7.21 10.97
CA HIS A 72 -5.43 -7.44 9.80
C HIS A 72 -4.69 -8.08 8.61
N LEU A 73 -3.37 -7.96 8.56
CA LEU A 73 -2.52 -8.39 7.44
C LEU A 73 -1.45 -9.36 7.95
N PRO A 74 -1.78 -10.66 8.18
CA PRO A 74 -0.80 -11.67 8.61
C PRO A 74 0.35 -11.86 7.60
N GLN A 75 0.15 -11.48 6.34
CA GLN A 75 1.13 -11.52 5.25
C GLN A 75 2.00 -10.26 5.15
N LEU A 76 1.91 -9.32 6.09
CA LEU A 76 2.72 -8.10 6.11
C LEU A 76 4.14 -8.41 6.63
N LEU A 77 5.10 -8.27 5.73
CA LEU A 77 6.52 -8.46 5.96
C LEU A 77 7.23 -7.10 6.03
N THR A 78 8.23 -6.97 6.89
CA THR A 78 8.98 -5.72 7.05
C THR A 78 10.48 -5.94 6.87
N LEU A 79 11.13 -5.10 6.07
CA LEU A 79 12.59 -5.06 6.01
C LEU A 79 13.17 -4.43 7.28
N GLY A 80 14.07 -5.14 7.93
CA GLY A 80 14.76 -4.67 9.12
C GLY A 80 15.70 -5.74 9.71
N ASP A 81 15.99 -5.60 11.00
CA ASP A 81 16.70 -6.62 11.75
C ASP A 81 15.81 -7.87 11.93
N TYR A 82 16.45 -9.02 12.16
CA TYR A 82 15.75 -10.29 12.29
C TYR A 82 14.87 -10.34 13.55
N GLU A 83 13.56 -10.22 13.37
CA GLU A 83 12.53 -10.28 14.40
C GLU A 83 11.28 -11.02 13.87
N PRO A 84 11.32 -12.37 13.82
CA PRO A 84 10.27 -13.20 13.22
C PRO A 84 8.89 -13.02 13.86
N ALA A 85 8.82 -12.71 15.16
CA ALA A 85 7.55 -12.52 15.87
C ALA A 85 6.72 -11.39 15.27
N THR A 86 7.40 -10.41 14.66
CA THR A 86 6.76 -9.28 13.96
C THR A 86 6.85 -9.41 12.44
N ARG A 87 7.29 -10.56 11.94
CA ARG A 87 7.60 -10.81 10.52
C ARG A 87 8.56 -9.76 9.92
N THR A 88 9.51 -9.31 10.74
CA THR A 88 10.55 -8.37 10.33
C THR A 88 11.85 -9.12 10.13
N GLY A 89 12.60 -8.79 9.07
CA GLY A 89 13.91 -9.40 8.90
C GLY A 89 14.70 -8.89 7.71
N PRO A 90 15.93 -9.41 7.54
CA PRO A 90 16.81 -9.01 6.46
C PRO A 90 16.27 -9.51 5.12
N ALA A 91 16.69 -8.87 4.04
CA ALA A 91 16.23 -9.15 2.67
C ALA A 91 16.28 -10.63 2.27
N ILE A 92 17.33 -11.35 2.69
CA ILE A 92 17.45 -12.79 2.38
C ILE A 92 16.36 -13.61 3.09
N TRP A 93 16.05 -13.28 4.35
CA TRP A 93 14.99 -13.93 5.10
C TRP A 93 13.62 -13.62 4.49
N LEU A 94 13.39 -12.35 4.14
CA LEU A 94 12.17 -11.91 3.45
C LEU A 94 11.96 -12.61 2.12
N LYS A 95 13.04 -12.82 1.34
CA LYS A 95 12.97 -13.59 0.09
C LYS A 95 12.47 -15.02 0.35
N CYS A 96 12.94 -15.67 1.41
CA CYS A 96 12.48 -16.99 1.82
C CYS A 96 11.02 -16.99 2.30
N MET A 97 10.60 -15.95 3.04
CA MET A 97 9.19 -15.76 3.45
C MET A 97 8.27 -15.64 2.24
N ILE A 98 8.64 -14.83 1.24
CA ILE A 98 7.88 -14.66 -0.01
C ILE A 98 7.85 -15.97 -0.81
N ALA A 99 8.96 -16.70 -0.85
CA ALA A 99 9.04 -18.02 -1.46
C ALA A 99 8.34 -19.13 -0.65
N ARG A 100 7.78 -18.78 0.52
CA ARG A 100 7.06 -19.69 1.43
C ARG A 100 7.87 -20.92 1.85
N THR A 101 9.19 -20.78 1.95
CA THR A 101 10.10 -21.87 2.34
C THR A 101 10.32 -21.95 3.85
N LEU A 102 9.67 -21.07 4.62
CA LEU A 102 9.79 -20.93 6.06
C LEU A 102 8.45 -21.21 6.72
N PRO A 103 8.43 -21.84 7.92
CA PRO A 103 7.19 -22.18 8.61
C PRO A 103 6.36 -20.94 9.02
N GLU A 104 7.01 -19.78 9.21
CA GLU A 104 6.35 -18.52 9.55
C GLU A 104 5.57 -17.91 8.37
N ALA A 105 5.70 -18.46 7.15
CA ALA A 105 4.93 -18.06 5.97
C ALA A 105 3.55 -18.75 5.92
N ASP A 106 2.77 -18.55 6.99
CA ASP A 106 1.55 -19.29 7.35
C ASP A 106 0.24 -18.59 6.94
N TRP A 107 0.29 -17.50 6.19
CA TRP A 107 -0.91 -16.85 5.62
C TRP A 107 -1.58 -17.72 4.55
N ALA A 108 -2.77 -17.37 4.06
CA ALA A 108 -3.46 -18.17 3.04
C ALA A 108 -2.64 -18.30 1.73
N GLU A 109 -2.80 -19.41 1.00
CA GLU A 109 -1.98 -19.73 -0.18
C GLU A 109 -2.19 -18.73 -1.33
N ASP A 110 -3.41 -18.25 -1.49
CA ASP A 110 -3.83 -17.29 -2.52
C ASP A 110 -3.58 -15.82 -2.13
N THR A 111 -3.09 -15.56 -0.92
CA THR A 111 -2.79 -14.22 -0.43
C THR A 111 -1.40 -13.77 -0.89
N THR A 112 -1.36 -12.65 -1.63
CA THR A 112 -0.12 -11.99 -2.04
C THR A 112 0.53 -11.29 -0.82
N PRO A 113 1.80 -11.58 -0.48
CA PRO A 113 2.46 -10.93 0.64
C PRO A 113 2.69 -9.45 0.38
N ILE A 114 2.65 -8.65 1.45
CA ILE A 114 2.93 -7.21 1.40
C ILE A 114 4.31 -7.00 2.01
N LEU A 115 5.21 -6.39 1.25
CA LEU A 115 6.58 -6.12 1.66
C LEU A 115 6.76 -4.62 1.92
N TYR A 116 6.77 -4.25 3.19
CA TYR A 116 7.07 -2.89 3.64
C TYR A 116 8.58 -2.65 3.74
N LEU A 117 9.04 -1.57 3.09
CA LEU A 117 10.44 -1.25 2.91
C LEU A 117 10.76 0.14 3.49
N PRO A 118 10.91 0.25 4.82
CA PRO A 118 11.20 1.53 5.47
C PRO A 118 12.58 2.04 5.06
N GLY A 119 12.69 3.34 4.80
CA GLY A 119 13.93 3.99 4.37
C GLY A 119 14.36 3.68 2.94
N THR A 120 13.53 2.96 2.17
CA THR A 120 13.83 2.52 0.81
C THR A 120 12.87 3.18 -0.17
N SER A 121 13.42 3.81 -1.20
CA SER A 121 12.65 4.36 -2.31
C SER A 121 12.57 3.35 -3.45
N ARG A 122 11.65 3.59 -4.40
CA ARG A 122 11.59 2.81 -5.63
C ARG A 122 12.89 2.88 -6.45
N ALA A 123 13.61 4.00 -6.43
CA ALA A 123 14.87 4.15 -7.15
C ALA A 123 15.96 3.23 -6.58
N ASP A 124 16.01 3.09 -5.24
CA ASP A 124 16.97 2.23 -4.53
C ASP A 124 16.84 0.75 -4.94
N LEU A 125 15.63 0.29 -5.28
CA LEU A 125 15.37 -1.08 -5.76
C LEU A 125 15.68 -1.26 -7.25
N ARG A 126 15.51 -0.20 -8.06
CA ARG A 126 15.67 -0.29 -9.53
C ARG A 126 17.11 -0.22 -9.99
N ALA A 127 17.96 0.49 -9.25
CA ALA A 127 19.35 0.68 -9.63
C ALA A 127 20.15 -0.62 -9.38
N VAL A 128 20.01 -1.65 -10.22
CA VAL A 128 20.61 -2.98 -9.98
C VAL A 128 22.13 -2.92 -9.72
N GLU A 129 22.84 -2.00 -10.40
CA GLU A 129 24.29 -1.81 -10.22
C GLU A 129 24.66 -1.03 -8.95
N GLU A 130 23.79 -0.12 -8.49
CA GLU A 130 24.01 0.72 -7.29
C GLU A 130 23.19 0.24 -6.08
N CYS A 131 22.41 -0.83 -6.24
CA CYS A 131 21.49 -1.34 -5.24
C CYS A 131 22.30 -1.77 -4.02
N PRO A 132 22.00 -1.23 -2.82
CA PRO A 132 22.67 -1.63 -1.60
C PRO A 132 22.71 -3.16 -1.47
N ARG A 133 23.88 -3.71 -1.10
CA ARG A 133 24.05 -5.17 -0.97
C ARG A 133 22.98 -5.83 -0.09
N SER A 134 22.51 -5.10 0.93
CA SER A 134 21.43 -5.53 1.82
C SER A 134 20.07 -5.66 1.12
N LEU A 135 19.82 -5.00 -0.01
CA LEU A 135 18.56 -5.04 -0.76
C LEU A 135 18.61 -5.96 -1.98
N GLN A 136 19.81 -6.33 -2.46
CA GLN A 136 19.99 -7.17 -3.65
C GLN A 136 19.12 -8.45 -3.69
N PRO A 137 18.91 -9.18 -2.57
CA PRO A 137 18.03 -10.36 -2.60
C PRO A 137 16.59 -10.06 -3.03
N LEU A 138 16.12 -8.83 -2.82
CA LEU A 138 14.77 -8.36 -3.14
C LEU A 138 14.70 -7.60 -4.47
N ALA A 139 15.85 -7.27 -5.10
CA ALA A 139 15.89 -6.45 -6.31
C ALA A 139 15.14 -7.08 -7.49
N GLU A 140 15.01 -8.41 -7.53
CA GLU A 140 14.23 -9.13 -8.54
C GLU A 140 12.73 -8.79 -8.47
N LEU A 141 12.21 -8.43 -7.29
CA LEU A 141 10.78 -8.20 -7.08
C LEU A 141 10.27 -6.99 -7.85
N GLN A 142 11.14 -6.10 -8.32
CA GLN A 142 10.75 -5.00 -9.20
C GLN A 142 10.13 -5.50 -10.52
N TYR A 143 10.42 -6.73 -10.92
CA TYR A 143 9.94 -7.36 -12.16
C TYR A 143 8.78 -8.32 -11.93
N ARG A 144 8.72 -8.95 -10.74
CA ARG A 144 7.74 -9.99 -10.40
C ARG A 144 6.63 -9.52 -9.47
N GLY A 145 6.87 -8.43 -8.75
CA GLY A 145 5.94 -7.81 -7.82
C GLY A 145 5.20 -6.63 -8.45
N THR A 146 4.32 -6.06 -7.66
CA THR A 146 3.57 -4.84 -7.97
C THR A 146 3.89 -3.78 -6.95
N TYR A 147 3.86 -2.49 -7.31
CA TYR A 147 4.15 -1.41 -6.38
C TYR A 147 2.85 -0.81 -5.85
N TRP A 148 2.76 -0.60 -4.53
CA TRP A 148 1.72 0.26 -3.95
C TRP A 148 2.18 1.72 -4.07
N THR A 149 1.82 2.35 -5.18
CA THR A 149 2.20 3.73 -5.52
C THR A 149 1.02 4.54 -6.03
N GLN A 150 1.17 5.85 -6.05
CA GLN A 150 0.27 6.75 -6.75
C GLN A 150 0.23 6.45 -8.26
N VAL A 151 -0.80 6.95 -8.95
CA VAL A 151 -0.93 6.85 -10.43
C VAL A 151 0.30 7.41 -11.17
N ASN A 152 0.92 8.44 -10.61
CA ASN A 152 2.15 9.04 -11.16
C ASN A 152 3.44 8.25 -10.85
N GLY A 153 3.34 7.11 -10.16
CA GLY A 153 4.45 6.23 -9.80
C GLY A 153 5.28 6.65 -8.58
N LYS A 154 4.91 7.73 -7.88
CA LYS A 154 5.51 8.15 -6.60
C LYS A 154 4.99 7.29 -5.45
N ASP A 155 5.81 7.17 -4.41
CA ASP A 155 5.44 6.50 -3.16
C ASP A 155 4.21 7.17 -2.52
N TRP A 156 3.38 6.37 -1.83
CA TRP A 156 2.31 6.90 -0.99
C TRP A 156 2.90 7.49 0.29
N THR A 157 2.99 8.82 0.36
CA THR A 157 3.16 9.52 1.65
C THR A 157 1.83 9.58 2.37
N LEU A 158 1.84 9.78 3.69
CA LEU A 158 0.61 9.88 4.48
C LEU A 158 -0.30 10.99 3.94
N LEU A 159 0.23 12.20 3.77
CA LEU A 159 -0.54 13.32 3.24
C LEU A 159 -1.02 13.09 1.80
N ALA A 160 -0.23 12.42 0.96
CA ALA A 160 -0.66 12.09 -0.40
C ALA A 160 -1.82 11.10 -0.37
N PHE A 161 -1.76 10.06 0.47
CA PHE A 161 -2.83 9.08 0.60
C PHE A 161 -4.14 9.73 1.06
N LEU A 162 -4.06 10.64 2.03
CA LEU A 162 -5.24 11.31 2.55
C LEU A 162 -5.83 12.32 1.56
N GLY A 163 -4.98 13.08 0.85
CA GLY A 163 -5.43 14.18 -0.01
C GLY A 163 -5.58 13.86 -1.49
N SER A 164 -5.15 12.68 -1.97
CA SER A 164 -5.28 12.32 -3.39
C SER A 164 -6.71 11.96 -3.74
N ASN A 165 -7.22 12.51 -4.85
CA ASN A 165 -8.46 12.06 -5.47
C ASN A 165 -8.27 10.78 -6.29
N ASP A 166 -7.03 10.53 -6.73
CA ASP A 166 -6.68 9.39 -7.57
C ASP A 166 -6.08 8.28 -6.68
N GLY A 167 -6.96 7.42 -6.14
CA GLY A 167 -6.56 6.27 -5.30
C GLY A 167 -6.27 6.58 -3.82
N GLY A 168 -6.54 7.81 -3.37
CA GLY A 168 -6.49 8.22 -1.97
C GLY A 168 -7.89 8.52 -1.39
N LEU A 169 -7.95 9.24 -0.26
CA LEU A 169 -9.21 9.53 0.46
C LEU A 169 -9.88 10.85 0.08
N ALA A 170 -9.30 11.65 -0.82
CA ALA A 170 -9.85 12.94 -1.26
C ALA A 170 -10.18 13.94 -0.12
N LEU A 171 -9.44 13.90 0.99
CA LEU A 171 -9.62 14.83 2.12
C LEU A 171 -8.91 16.16 1.85
N ASP A 172 -9.43 17.27 2.39
CA ASP A 172 -8.72 18.55 2.35
C ASP A 172 -7.62 18.56 3.42
N VAL A 173 -6.38 18.34 3.00
CA VAL A 173 -5.21 18.26 3.91
C VAL A 173 -4.20 19.35 3.58
N ALA A 174 -3.78 20.11 4.59
CA ALA A 174 -2.70 21.07 4.45
C ALA A 174 -1.36 20.32 4.21
N ARG A 175 -0.54 20.87 3.31
CA ARG A 175 0.69 20.22 2.82
C ARG A 175 1.96 20.80 3.42
N ASP A 176 1.84 21.62 4.46
CA ASP A 176 2.99 22.19 5.15
C ASP A 176 3.67 21.15 6.07
N ALA A 177 4.93 21.43 6.42
CA ALA A 177 5.75 20.51 7.21
C ALA A 177 5.20 20.29 8.63
N ALA A 178 4.57 21.30 9.23
CA ALA A 178 4.05 21.19 10.58
C ALA A 178 2.81 20.27 10.62
N THR A 179 1.91 20.42 9.65
CA THR A 179 0.76 19.50 9.47
C THR A 179 1.23 18.08 9.21
N SER A 180 2.20 17.86 8.30
CA SER A 180 2.77 16.53 8.03
C SER A 180 3.27 15.83 9.29
N GLU A 181 3.98 16.59 10.12
CA GLU A 181 4.62 16.10 11.32
C GLU A 181 3.61 15.85 12.45
N ALA A 182 2.59 16.70 12.60
CA ALA A 182 1.46 16.44 13.49
C ALA A 182 0.68 15.19 13.07
N MET A 183 0.42 15.01 11.78
CA MET A 183 -0.27 13.84 11.24
C MET A 183 0.50 12.54 11.52
N ARG A 184 1.82 12.54 11.34
CA ARG A 184 2.66 11.37 11.65
C ARG A 184 2.55 10.94 13.11
N ARG A 185 2.51 11.89 14.04
CA ARG A 185 2.33 11.61 15.48
C ARG A 185 0.93 11.09 15.81
N ALA A 186 -0.08 11.61 15.13
CA ALA A 186 -1.48 11.23 15.33
C ALA A 186 -1.92 10.00 14.52
N LEU A 187 -1.03 9.41 13.69
CA LEU A 187 -1.37 8.44 12.66
C LEU A 187 -2.25 7.28 13.16
N THR A 188 -1.90 6.68 14.31
CA THR A 188 -2.67 5.55 14.87
C THR A 188 -4.10 5.96 15.20
N ARG A 189 -4.28 7.09 15.87
CA ARG A 189 -5.62 7.60 16.23
C ARG A 189 -6.40 8.05 14.99
N PHE A 190 -5.69 8.61 14.00
CA PHE A 190 -6.29 9.00 12.72
C PHE A 190 -6.77 7.78 11.93
N ALA A 191 -6.03 6.66 11.95
CA ALA A 191 -6.41 5.42 11.28
C ALA A 191 -7.74 4.86 11.83
N GLU A 192 -8.03 5.04 13.11
CA GLU A 192 -9.27 4.58 13.75
C GLU A 192 -10.45 5.56 13.56
N THR A 193 -10.23 6.70 12.90
CA THR A 193 -11.25 7.73 12.75
C THR A 193 -12.17 7.46 11.56
N PRO A 194 -13.51 7.63 11.70
CA PRO A 194 -14.44 7.55 10.59
C PRO A 194 -14.14 8.60 9.52
N ILE A 195 -14.04 8.19 8.25
CA ILE A 195 -13.74 9.09 7.11
C ILE A 195 -14.79 10.19 6.99
N THR A 196 -16.05 9.88 7.29
CA THR A 196 -17.17 10.84 7.28
C THR A 196 -16.99 11.99 8.29
N SER A 197 -16.26 11.77 9.38
CA SER A 197 -16.01 12.79 10.40
C SER A 197 -14.93 13.80 10.00
N LEU A 198 -14.11 13.42 9.00
CA LEU A 198 -13.01 14.20 8.44
C LEU A 198 -13.42 14.90 7.13
N SER A 199 -14.37 14.32 6.42
CA SER A 199 -14.88 14.84 5.15
C SER A 199 -15.47 16.25 5.31
N GLY A 200 -15.08 17.17 4.43
CA GLY A 200 -15.53 18.58 4.46
C GLY A 200 -14.82 19.45 5.51
N LYS A 201 -13.84 18.91 6.25
CA LYS A 201 -12.97 19.67 7.15
C LYS A 201 -11.59 19.85 6.51
N ARG A 202 -10.93 20.95 6.85
CA ARG A 202 -9.52 21.18 6.52
C ARG A 202 -8.63 20.58 7.60
N LEU A 203 -7.90 19.54 7.23
CA LEU A 203 -6.95 18.86 8.10
C LEU A 203 -5.62 19.62 8.08
N GLU A 204 -5.48 20.55 9.02
CA GLU A 204 -4.28 21.35 9.25
C GLU A 204 -3.83 21.23 10.71
N LEU A 205 -2.66 21.77 11.02
CA LEU A 205 -2.03 21.68 12.33
C LEU A 205 -3.00 21.91 13.50
N ASP A 206 -3.76 23.03 13.46
CA ASP A 206 -4.69 23.39 14.53
C ASP A 206 -5.76 22.31 14.71
N PHE A 207 -6.40 21.87 13.62
CA PHE A 207 -7.39 20.81 13.65
C PHE A 207 -6.85 19.53 14.30
N ILE A 208 -5.63 19.12 13.92
CA ILE A 208 -5.00 17.92 14.45
C ILE A 208 -4.75 18.06 15.95
N HIS A 209 -4.25 19.20 16.42
CA HIS A 209 -4.00 19.43 17.84
C HIS A 209 -5.27 19.42 18.71
N PHE A 210 -6.41 19.86 18.18
CA PHE A 210 -7.67 19.87 18.93
C PHE A 210 -8.33 18.50 18.98
N GLU A 211 -8.23 17.72 17.91
CA GLU A 211 -8.99 16.48 17.74
C GLU A 211 -8.17 15.21 18.02
N PHE A 212 -6.83 15.28 18.06
CA PHE A 212 -5.93 14.13 18.15
C PHE A 212 -4.82 14.30 19.20
#